data_AF-A0A7S2UV63-F1
#
_entry.id   AF-A0A7S2UV63-F1
#
_cell.length_a   1.000
_cell.length_b   1.000
_cell.length_c   1.000
_cell.angle_alpha   90.00
_cell.angle_beta   90.00
_cell.angle_gamma   90.00
#
_symmetry.space_group_name_H-M   'P 1'
#
loop_
_entity.id
_entity.type
_entity.pdbx_description
1 polymer ?
#
loop_
_entity_poly.entity_id
_entity_poly.type
_entity_poly.pdbx_seq_one_letter_code
_entity_poly.pdbx_strand_id
1 'polypeptide(L)'
;FEVGVRGLSEAHSGSLLRTLLGHPRVQQATARDPHVRRLVSVRMGQLQVEKPPAPSWCQVEADMPGHPEVVSFLRGSDVTMKYDEFSSIKDARTFVNSFYYAAVKCFADVEAEGHGQEAYVNITKKPDPQQAHLAKKYEADQKEIREKLLPLFDGVEDSPLSRVLKAAFKADSDSVDEAKEANVSTDVGDSAEGAATAIISDEKSESETNKAQPDESSKSVEKEDEMVPPGIVAKEDEVVPPGIDSPDTMMKTFQK
;
A
#
# COMPACT_ATOMS: atom_id res chain seq x y z
N PHE A 1 -9.26 -26.18 3.70
CA PHE A 1 -9.63 -25.28 2.59
C PHE A 1 -11.01 -24.70 2.88
N GLU A 2 -11.09 -23.67 3.72
CA GLU A 2 -12.30 -22.89 3.96
C GLU A 2 -12.02 -21.46 3.52
N VAL A 3 -12.02 -21.25 2.20
CA VAL A 3 -11.99 -19.92 1.60
C VAL A 3 -13.07 -19.93 0.55
N GLY A 4 -14.04 -19.02 0.62
CA GLY A 4 -14.78 -18.66 -0.59
C GLY A 4 -16.30 -18.50 -0.55
N VAL A 5 -16.92 -18.01 0.53
CA VAL A 5 -18.33 -17.53 0.43
C VAL A 5 -18.58 -16.15 1.06
N ARG A 6 -17.66 -15.57 1.85
CA ARG A 6 -17.91 -14.25 2.49
C ARG A 6 -17.67 -13.03 1.60
N GLY A 7 -17.00 -13.14 0.46
CA GLY A 7 -16.51 -11.98 -0.30
C GLY A 7 -17.50 -11.30 -1.25
N LEU A 8 -18.53 -11.99 -1.76
CA LEU A 8 -19.38 -11.46 -2.85
C LEU A 8 -20.66 -10.76 -2.37
N SER A 9 -21.11 -11.05 -1.14
CA SER A 9 -22.32 -10.42 -0.57
C SER A 9 -22.07 -9.02 0.00
N GLU A 10 -20.85 -8.71 0.44
CA GLU A 10 -20.56 -7.47 1.19
C GLU A 10 -20.52 -6.22 0.31
N ALA A 11 -20.10 -6.33 -0.94
CA ALA A 11 -19.95 -5.18 -1.84
C ALA A 11 -21.28 -4.48 -2.16
N HIS A 12 -22.38 -5.25 -2.21
CA HIS A 12 -23.71 -4.74 -2.56
C HIS A 12 -24.52 -4.32 -1.34
N SER A 13 -24.37 -4.99 -0.20
CA SER A 13 -25.11 -4.62 1.02
C SER A 13 -24.64 -3.29 1.61
N GLY A 14 -23.35 -2.98 1.52
CA GLY A 14 -22.79 -1.71 2.03
C GLY A 14 -23.28 -0.48 1.26
N SER A 15 -23.34 -0.55 -0.07
CA SER A 15 -23.78 0.57 -0.91
C SER A 15 -25.27 0.87 -0.76
N LEU A 16 -26.10 -0.17 -0.63
CA LEU A 16 -27.53 -0.03 -0.36
C LEU A 16 -27.78 0.62 1.00
N LEU A 17 -27.13 0.11 2.08
CA LEU A 17 -27.26 0.69 3.41
C LEU A 17 -26.80 2.14 3.44
N ARG A 18 -25.68 2.47 2.77
CA ARG A 18 -25.20 3.84 2.65
C ARG A 18 -26.21 4.75 1.96
N THR A 19 -26.86 4.26 0.90
CA THR A 19 -27.91 5.00 0.17
C THR A 19 -29.16 5.18 1.04
N LEU A 20 -29.60 4.12 1.72
CA LEU A 20 -30.76 4.16 2.61
C LEU A 20 -30.55 5.11 3.79
N LEU A 21 -29.40 5.05 4.46
CA LEU A 21 -29.06 5.92 5.58
C LEU A 21 -28.84 7.38 5.16
N GLY A 22 -28.53 7.64 3.90
CA GLY A 22 -28.49 8.98 3.31
C GLY A 22 -29.87 9.57 3.03
N HIS A 23 -30.94 8.78 3.07
CA HIS A 23 -32.28 9.26 2.73
C HIS A 23 -32.91 10.04 3.90
N PRO A 24 -33.42 11.27 3.72
CA PRO A 24 -33.93 12.11 4.82
C PRO A 24 -35.02 11.45 5.67
N ARG A 25 -35.92 10.69 5.04
CA ARG A 25 -36.97 9.92 5.76
C ARG A 25 -36.39 8.85 6.68
N VAL A 26 -35.31 8.19 6.27
CA VAL A 26 -34.64 7.17 7.10
C VAL A 26 -33.92 7.86 8.24
N GLN A 27 -33.25 8.99 8.00
CA GLN A 27 -32.61 9.79 9.06
C GLN A 27 -33.60 10.25 10.13
N GLN A 28 -34.78 10.72 9.72
CA GLN A 28 -35.88 11.05 10.65
C GLN A 28 -36.40 9.81 11.41
N ALA A 29 -36.46 8.65 10.73
CA ALA A 29 -36.84 7.39 11.36
C ALA A 29 -35.79 6.88 12.35
N THR A 30 -34.50 7.13 12.15
CA THR A 30 -33.44 6.73 13.09
C THR A 30 -33.65 7.30 14.50
N ALA A 31 -34.25 8.49 14.61
CA ALA A 31 -34.62 9.07 15.88
C ALA A 31 -35.77 8.34 16.59
N ARG A 32 -36.67 7.69 15.84
CA ARG A 32 -37.94 7.13 16.36
C ARG A 32 -37.97 5.59 16.41
N ASP A 33 -37.24 4.93 15.53
CA ASP A 33 -37.32 3.49 15.31
C ASP A 33 -36.05 2.77 15.85
N PRO A 34 -36.18 1.89 16.86
CA PRO A 34 -35.07 1.13 17.40
C PRO A 34 -34.44 0.15 16.40
N HIS A 35 -35.19 -0.33 15.40
CA HIS A 35 -34.66 -1.23 14.37
C HIS A 35 -33.68 -0.51 13.44
N VAL A 36 -33.99 0.73 13.06
CA VAL A 36 -33.08 1.55 12.25
C VAL A 36 -31.79 1.85 13.02
N ARG A 37 -31.90 2.17 14.32
CA ARG A 37 -30.71 2.34 15.19
C ARG A 37 -29.85 1.09 15.25
N ARG A 38 -30.47 -0.09 15.39
CA ARG A 38 -29.75 -1.37 15.38
C ARG A 38 -29.01 -1.58 14.06
N LEU A 39 -29.61 -1.26 12.92
CA LEU A 39 -28.96 -1.34 11.61
C LEU A 39 -27.75 -0.41 11.52
N VAL A 40 -27.87 0.83 12.01
CA VAL A 40 -26.75 1.78 12.08
C VAL A 40 -25.63 1.26 12.97
N SER A 41 -25.93 0.72 14.15
CA SER A 41 -24.93 0.14 15.05
C SER A 41 -24.22 -1.07 14.44
N VAL A 42 -24.95 -1.95 13.74
CA VAL A 42 -24.34 -3.07 13.00
C VAL A 42 -23.40 -2.56 11.91
N ARG A 43 -23.82 -1.53 11.16
CA ARG A 43 -22.97 -0.91 10.12
C ARG A 43 -21.72 -0.26 10.71
N MET A 44 -21.84 0.45 11.83
CA MET A 44 -20.68 1.00 12.54
C MET A 44 -19.73 -0.11 12.98
N GLY A 45 -20.24 -1.22 13.53
CA GLY A 45 -19.42 -2.37 13.92
C GLY A 45 -18.72 -3.05 12.73
N GLN A 46 -19.30 -3.01 11.53
CA GLN A 46 -18.65 -3.50 10.31
C GLN A 46 -17.53 -2.57 9.80
N LEU A 47 -17.65 -1.27 10.06
CA LEU A 47 -16.69 -0.25 9.61
C LEU A 47 -15.59 0.03 10.64
N GLN A 48 -15.83 -0.29 11.91
CA GLN A 48 -14.84 -0.19 12.97
C GLN A 48 -13.78 -1.27 12.77
N VAL A 49 -12.67 -0.86 12.17
CA VAL A 49 -11.41 -1.60 12.24
C VAL A 49 -10.72 -1.14 13.52
N GLU A 50 -10.38 -2.08 14.41
CA GLU A 50 -9.82 -1.80 15.75
C GLU A 50 -8.53 -0.99 15.72
N LYS A 51 -7.77 -1.06 14.62
CA LYS A 51 -6.49 -0.35 14.48
C LYS A 51 -6.32 0.16 13.06
N PRO A 52 -5.84 1.40 12.88
CA PRO A 52 -5.39 1.85 11.56
C PRO A 52 -4.34 0.87 11.02
N PRO A 53 -4.41 0.49 9.73
CA PRO A 53 -3.37 -0.32 9.13
C PRO A 53 -2.04 0.45 9.24
N ALA A 54 -1.13 -0.07 10.07
CA ALA A 54 0.18 0.54 10.24
C ALA A 54 0.99 0.32 8.96
N PRO A 55 1.67 1.36 8.43
CA PRO A 55 2.57 1.18 7.31
C PRO A 55 3.69 0.23 7.75
N SER A 56 3.79 -0.93 7.11
CA SER A 56 4.89 -1.87 7.37
C SER A 56 5.76 -2.00 6.13
N TRP A 57 7.05 -1.78 6.30
CA TRP A 57 8.05 -2.09 5.28
C TRP A 57 8.33 -3.59 5.15
N CYS A 58 7.71 -4.42 6.01
CA CYS A 58 7.86 -5.86 6.00
C CYS A 58 7.07 -6.50 4.86
N GLN A 59 7.77 -7.20 3.97
CA GLN A 59 7.16 -7.99 2.89
C GLN A 59 7.21 -9.46 3.29
N VAL A 60 6.26 -9.90 4.11
CA VAL A 60 6.26 -11.23 4.77
C VAL A 60 6.32 -12.38 3.75
N GLU A 61 5.68 -12.20 2.59
CA GLU A 61 5.65 -13.18 1.51
C GLU A 61 6.82 -13.08 0.53
N ALA A 62 7.79 -12.18 0.76
CA ALA A 62 8.95 -12.03 -0.11
C ALA A 62 9.77 -13.33 -0.16
N ASP A 63 10.17 -13.71 -1.37
CA ASP A 63 10.99 -14.88 -1.64
C ASP A 63 12.02 -14.58 -2.74
N MET A 64 13.23 -15.08 -2.56
CA MET A 64 14.36 -14.88 -3.47
C MET A 64 15.31 -16.09 -3.43
N PRO A 65 15.22 -17.00 -4.41
CA PRO A 65 16.08 -18.17 -4.46
C PRO A 65 17.56 -17.78 -4.52
N GLY A 66 18.37 -18.41 -3.66
CA GLY A 66 19.83 -18.21 -3.63
C GLY A 66 20.32 -17.01 -2.80
N HIS A 67 19.43 -16.14 -2.30
CA HIS A 67 19.81 -14.91 -1.60
C HIS A 67 19.06 -14.74 -0.26
N PRO A 68 19.37 -15.54 0.77
CA PRO A 68 18.63 -15.55 2.04
C PRO A 68 18.75 -14.24 2.83
N GLU A 69 19.85 -13.51 2.67
CA GLU A 69 20.06 -12.20 3.31
C GLU A 69 19.09 -11.16 2.77
N VAL A 70 18.91 -11.12 1.45
CA VAL A 70 17.93 -10.26 0.78
C VAL A 70 16.51 -10.60 1.22
N VAL A 71 16.17 -11.89 1.37
CA VAL A 71 14.85 -12.31 1.89
C VAL A 71 14.64 -11.83 3.33
N SER A 72 15.66 -11.97 4.17
CA SER A 72 15.60 -11.54 5.57
C SER A 72 15.42 -10.02 5.66
N PHE A 73 16.15 -9.27 4.83
CA PHE A 73 15.96 -7.84 4.68
C PHE A 73 14.55 -7.50 4.22
N LEU A 74 14.04 -8.11 3.14
CA LEU A 74 12.70 -7.85 2.59
C LEU A 74 11.59 -8.09 3.62
N ARG A 75 11.74 -9.12 4.46
CA ARG A 75 10.79 -9.43 5.55
C ARG A 75 10.97 -8.56 6.80
N GLY A 76 12.14 -7.93 6.97
CA GLY A 76 12.46 -7.06 8.09
C GLY A 76 11.85 -5.66 7.99
N SER A 77 12.15 -4.81 8.99
CA SER A 77 11.68 -3.42 9.07
C SER A 77 12.54 -2.43 8.30
N ASP A 78 13.78 -2.79 7.97
CA ASP A 78 14.73 -1.87 7.33
C ASP A 78 14.25 -1.47 5.94
N VAL A 79 14.51 -0.22 5.55
CA VAL A 79 14.01 0.34 4.28
C VAL A 79 15.02 0.16 3.16
N THR A 80 16.31 0.24 3.48
CA THR A 80 17.41 0.15 2.53
C THR A 80 18.43 -0.89 2.97
N MET A 81 19.02 -1.58 2.00
CA MET A 81 20.13 -2.51 2.20
C MET A 81 21.14 -2.38 1.08
N LYS A 82 22.42 -2.45 1.45
CA LYS A 82 23.52 -2.64 0.50
C LYS A 82 23.89 -4.12 0.46
N TYR A 83 23.96 -4.69 -0.74
CA TYR A 83 24.33 -6.09 -0.98
C TYR A 83 25.57 -6.13 -1.88
N ASP A 84 26.68 -6.67 -1.40
CA ASP A 84 28.01 -6.53 -2.02
C ASP A 84 28.68 -7.88 -2.36
N GLU A 85 27.91 -8.95 -2.53
CA GLU A 85 28.41 -10.28 -2.92
C GLU A 85 28.74 -10.42 -4.43
N PHE A 86 29.34 -9.40 -5.05
CA PHE A 86 29.59 -9.36 -6.50
C PHE A 86 31.07 -9.25 -6.84
N SER A 87 31.53 -10.07 -7.78
CA SER A 87 32.90 -9.97 -8.32
C SER A 87 33.09 -8.84 -9.33
N SER A 88 32.00 -8.36 -9.94
CA SER A 88 32.03 -7.31 -10.95
C SER A 88 30.70 -6.56 -11.04
N ILE A 89 30.75 -5.33 -11.59
CA ILE A 89 29.53 -4.55 -11.89
C ILE A 89 28.60 -5.27 -12.88
N LYS A 90 29.16 -6.16 -13.72
CA LYS A 90 28.36 -6.99 -14.62
C LYS A 90 27.51 -7.98 -13.85
N ASP A 91 28.08 -8.63 -12.82
CA ASP A 91 27.37 -9.59 -11.97
C ASP A 91 26.28 -8.89 -11.15
N ALA A 92 26.59 -7.72 -10.60
CA ALA A 92 25.60 -6.86 -9.92
C ALA A 92 24.42 -6.51 -10.84
N ARG A 93 24.68 -6.08 -12.07
CA ARG A 93 23.61 -5.80 -13.06
C ARG A 93 22.82 -7.05 -13.45
N THR A 94 23.48 -8.20 -13.58
CA THR A 94 22.80 -9.48 -13.82
C THR A 94 21.88 -9.84 -12.65
N PHE A 95 22.32 -9.62 -11.42
CA PHE A 95 21.48 -9.77 -10.24
C PHE A 95 20.27 -8.84 -10.29
N VAL A 96 20.46 -7.54 -10.56
CA VAL A 96 19.34 -6.58 -10.69
C VAL A 96 18.31 -7.05 -11.73
N ASN A 97 18.77 -7.50 -12.90
CA ASN A 97 17.87 -8.06 -13.91
C ASN A 97 17.12 -9.29 -13.39
N SER A 98 17.82 -10.23 -12.74
CA SER A 98 17.20 -11.42 -12.16
C SER A 98 16.20 -11.11 -11.05
N PHE A 99 16.45 -10.05 -10.27
CA PHE A 99 15.59 -9.60 -9.18
C PHE A 99 14.18 -9.30 -9.71
N TYR A 100 14.07 -8.53 -10.80
CA TYR A 100 12.76 -8.17 -11.36
C TYR A 100 11.97 -9.37 -11.91
N TYR A 101 12.64 -10.44 -12.35
CA TYR A 101 11.96 -11.65 -12.87
C TYR A 101 11.69 -12.69 -11.79
N ALA A 102 12.55 -12.80 -10.79
CA ALA A 102 12.49 -13.84 -9.75
C ALA A 102 11.71 -13.40 -8.50
N ALA A 103 11.66 -12.10 -8.21
CA ALA A 103 11.05 -11.59 -6.99
C ALA A 103 9.52 -11.60 -7.10
N VAL A 104 8.92 -12.69 -6.62
CA VAL A 104 7.46 -12.81 -6.50
C VAL A 104 6.99 -11.97 -5.31
N LYS A 105 6.08 -11.01 -5.57
CA LYS A 105 5.44 -10.17 -4.54
C LYS A 105 6.39 -9.26 -3.74
N CYS A 106 7.54 -8.93 -4.30
CA CYS A 106 8.43 -7.95 -3.70
C CYS A 106 8.16 -6.56 -4.29
N PHE A 107 8.18 -5.53 -3.44
CA PHE A 107 8.05 -4.14 -3.85
C PHE A 107 9.35 -3.42 -3.47
N ALA A 108 10.32 -3.37 -4.37
CA ALA A 108 11.60 -2.70 -4.13
C ALA A 108 12.18 -2.13 -5.43
N ASP A 109 12.90 -1.01 -5.30
CA ASP A 109 13.85 -0.53 -6.29
C ASP A 109 15.21 -1.15 -6.04
N VAL A 110 15.89 -1.47 -7.13
CA VAL A 110 17.18 -2.15 -7.09
C VAL A 110 18.12 -1.50 -8.10
N GLU A 111 19.25 -0.99 -7.60
CA GLU A 111 20.23 -0.24 -8.39
C GLU A 111 21.64 -0.81 -8.19
N ALA A 112 22.35 -1.07 -9.29
CA ALA A 112 23.72 -1.56 -9.26
C ALA A 112 24.71 -0.40 -9.35
N GLU A 113 25.67 -0.37 -8.42
CA GLU A 113 26.68 0.68 -8.30
C GLU A 113 28.08 0.05 -8.09
N GLY A 114 29.11 0.89 -8.11
CA GLY A 114 30.50 0.49 -7.89
C GLY A 114 31.24 -0.02 -9.14
N HIS A 115 32.50 -0.44 -8.94
CA HIS A 115 33.39 -0.88 -10.00
C HIS A 115 34.27 -2.06 -9.55
N GLY A 116 34.59 -2.97 -10.47
CA GLY A 116 35.46 -4.12 -10.17
C GLY A 116 34.94 -4.95 -9.00
N GLN A 117 35.81 -5.22 -8.03
CA GLN A 117 35.50 -5.99 -6.81
C GLN A 117 34.70 -5.20 -5.76
N GLU A 118 34.51 -3.89 -5.96
CA GLU A 118 33.69 -3.03 -5.10
C GLU A 118 32.29 -2.82 -5.70
N ALA A 119 31.84 -3.73 -6.56
CA ALA A 119 30.49 -3.68 -7.11
C ALA A 119 29.46 -4.11 -6.05
N TYR A 120 28.36 -3.37 -5.96
CA TYR A 120 27.28 -3.67 -5.02
C TYR A 120 25.92 -3.29 -5.61
N VAL A 121 24.87 -3.71 -4.91
CA VAL A 121 23.49 -3.41 -5.25
C VAL A 121 22.81 -2.74 -4.06
N ASN A 122 22.23 -1.57 -4.28
CA ASN A 122 21.36 -0.89 -3.33
C ASN A 122 19.93 -1.36 -3.56
N ILE A 123 19.32 -1.90 -2.50
CA ILE A 123 17.93 -2.38 -2.50
C ILE A 123 17.12 -1.45 -1.60
N THR A 124 16.14 -0.75 -2.17
CA THR A 124 15.26 0.19 -1.46
C THR A 124 13.82 -0.29 -1.54
N LYS A 125 13.19 -0.57 -0.40
CA LYS A 125 11.80 -1.02 -0.36
C LYS A 125 10.84 0.08 -0.79
N LYS A 126 9.79 -0.33 -1.50
CA LYS A 126 8.63 0.50 -1.79
C LYS A 126 7.49 0.17 -0.84
N PRO A 127 6.62 1.17 -0.55
CA PRO A 127 5.38 0.91 0.15
C PRO A 127 4.56 -0.12 -0.62
N ASP A 128 3.99 -1.09 0.08
CA ASP A 128 3.07 -2.05 -0.52
C ASP A 128 1.81 -1.31 -1.03
N PRO A 129 1.49 -1.38 -2.35
CA PRO A 129 0.29 -0.79 -2.90
C PRO A 129 -0.99 -1.26 -2.21
N GLN A 130 -1.03 -2.50 -1.71
CA GLN A 130 -2.16 -3.02 -0.97
C GLN A 130 -2.33 -2.32 0.38
N GLN A 131 -1.24 -2.04 1.09
CA GLN A 131 -1.31 -1.26 2.33
C GLN A 131 -1.81 0.15 2.08
N ALA A 132 -1.35 0.81 1.02
CA ALA A 132 -1.86 2.13 0.64
C ALA A 132 -3.37 2.08 0.33
N HIS A 133 -3.84 1.01 -0.32
CA HIS A 133 -5.27 0.81 -0.58
C HIS A 133 -6.06 0.56 0.72
N LEU A 134 -5.53 -0.26 1.63
CA LEU A 134 -6.15 -0.51 2.94
C LEU A 134 -6.21 0.74 3.80
N ALA A 135 -5.16 1.56 3.81
CA ALA A 135 -5.13 2.84 4.51
C ALA A 135 -6.20 3.81 3.95
N LYS A 136 -6.29 3.95 2.63
CA LYS A 136 -7.35 4.76 1.99
C LYS A 136 -8.75 4.25 2.31
N LYS A 137 -8.94 2.92 2.32
CA LYS A 137 -10.21 2.30 2.68
C LYS A 137 -10.57 2.61 4.14
N TYR A 138 -9.61 2.44 5.06
CA TYR A 138 -9.78 2.77 6.47
C TYR A 138 -10.18 4.24 6.66
N GLU A 139 -9.50 5.19 6.00
CA GLU A 139 -9.84 6.61 6.05
C GLU A 139 -11.26 6.88 5.54
N ALA A 140 -11.67 6.24 4.44
CA ALA A 140 -13.02 6.37 3.90
C ALA A 140 -14.08 5.82 4.85
N ASP A 141 -13.80 4.69 5.51
CA ASP A 141 -14.69 4.05 6.48
C ASP A 141 -14.82 4.92 7.75
N GLN A 142 -13.71 5.46 8.25
CA GLN A 142 -13.70 6.41 9.37
C GLN A 142 -14.47 7.70 9.04
N LYS A 143 -14.33 8.19 7.80
CA LYS A 143 -15.11 9.35 7.32
C LYS A 143 -16.60 9.06 7.28
N GLU A 144 -17.01 7.88 6.79
CA GLU A 144 -18.42 7.44 6.82
C GLU A 144 -18.96 7.41 8.24
N ILE A 145 -18.21 6.84 9.19
CA ILE A 145 -18.61 6.81 10.60
C ILE A 145 -18.82 8.23 11.14
N ARG A 146 -17.83 9.12 10.98
CA ARG A 146 -17.87 10.47 11.56
C ARG A 146 -18.94 11.36 10.94
N GLU A 147 -19.06 11.37 9.62
CA GLU A 147 -19.92 12.33 8.92
C GLU A 147 -21.36 11.85 8.78
N LYS A 148 -21.59 10.53 8.69
CA LYS A 148 -22.92 9.99 8.35
C LYS A 148 -23.57 9.23 9.49
N LEU A 149 -22.80 8.47 10.27
CA LEU A 149 -23.38 7.58 11.28
C LEU A 149 -23.42 8.25 12.65
N LEU A 150 -22.37 8.97 13.04
CA LEU A 150 -22.27 9.64 14.34
C LEU A 150 -23.39 10.68 14.58
N PRO A 151 -23.73 11.55 13.60
CA PRO A 151 -24.81 12.53 13.77
C PRO A 151 -26.19 11.90 13.98
N LEU A 152 -26.37 10.62 13.61
CA LEU A 152 -27.62 9.89 13.87
C LEU A 152 -27.79 9.50 15.35
N PHE A 153 -26.73 9.65 16.15
CA PHE A 153 -26.73 9.44 17.60
C PHE A 153 -26.67 10.76 18.40
N ASP A 154 -26.21 11.86 17.80
CA ASP A 154 -26.23 13.18 18.41
C ASP A 154 -27.68 13.69 18.51
N GLY A 155 -28.21 13.66 19.72
CA GLY A 155 -29.65 13.81 20.02
C GLY A 155 -30.16 12.76 21.00
N VAL A 156 -29.35 11.72 21.29
CA VAL A 156 -29.59 10.76 22.37
C VAL A 156 -28.45 10.85 23.39
N GLU A 157 -28.27 12.03 23.98
CA GLU A 157 -27.13 12.32 24.87
C GLU A 157 -27.08 11.42 26.11
N ASP A 158 -28.19 10.80 26.50
CA ASP A 158 -28.28 9.87 27.63
C ASP A 158 -28.43 8.38 27.26
N SER A 159 -28.23 8.01 25.99
CA SER A 159 -28.18 6.60 25.63
C SER A 159 -26.96 5.92 26.26
N PRO A 160 -27.11 4.75 26.91
CA PRO A 160 -25.97 3.94 27.33
C PRO A 160 -24.99 3.65 26.18
N LEU A 161 -25.51 3.52 24.97
CA LEU A 161 -24.72 3.30 23.75
C LEU A 161 -23.91 4.53 23.34
N SER A 162 -24.43 5.74 23.53
CA SER A 162 -23.67 6.96 23.20
C SER A 162 -22.51 7.15 24.17
N ARG A 163 -22.69 6.77 25.45
CA ARG A 163 -21.62 6.79 26.46
C ARG A 163 -20.51 5.79 26.15
N VAL A 164 -20.86 4.56 25.75
CA VAL A 164 -19.87 3.54 25.34
C VAL A 164 -19.11 3.99 24.09
N LEU A 165 -19.81 4.52 23.08
CA LEU A 165 -19.16 5.01 21.86
C LEU A 165 -18.27 6.23 22.13
N LYS A 166 -18.75 7.22 22.90
CA LYS A 166 -17.94 8.38 23.30
C LYS A 166 -16.71 7.98 24.11
N ALA A 167 -16.82 6.99 25.00
CA ALA A 167 -15.69 6.47 25.76
C ALA A 167 -14.67 5.77 24.85
N ALA A 168 -15.12 4.95 23.89
CA ALA A 168 -14.23 4.28 22.94
C ALA A 168 -13.47 5.28 22.05
N PHE A 169 -14.16 6.29 21.50
CA PHE A 169 -13.50 7.31 20.68
C PHE A 169 -12.56 8.24 21.48
N LYS A 170 -12.87 8.50 22.76
CA LYS A 170 -12.00 9.29 23.63
C LYS A 170 -10.69 8.56 23.95
N ALA A 171 -10.74 7.25 24.18
CA ALA A 171 -9.55 6.45 24.44
C ALA A 171 -8.56 6.45 23.25
N ASP A 172 -9.07 6.42 22.02
CA ASP A 172 -8.22 6.49 20.82
C ASP A 172 -7.58 7.88 20.63
N SER A 173 -8.32 8.95 20.93
CA SER A 173 -7.82 10.33 20.85
C SER A 173 -6.64 10.56 21.79
N ASP A 174 -6.78 10.13 23.05
CA ASP A 174 -5.76 10.36 24.07
C ASP A 174 -4.47 9.55 23.80
N SER A 175 -4.54 8.45 23.03
CA SER A 175 -3.37 7.64 22.65
C SER A 175 -2.47 8.27 21.57
N VAL A 176 -3.01 9.19 20.75
CA VAL A 176 -2.27 9.80 19.64
C VAL A 176 -1.33 10.90 20.12
N ASP A 177 -1.68 11.60 21.20
CA ASP A 177 -0.83 12.65 21.76
C ASP A 177 0.35 12.06 22.57
N GLU A 178 0.17 10.90 23.21
CA GLU A 178 1.26 10.22 23.94
C GLU A 178 2.33 9.61 23.00
N ALA A 179 1.95 9.21 21.78
CA ALA A 179 2.88 8.71 20.77
C ALA A 179 3.75 9.81 20.13
N LYS A 180 3.37 11.09 20.24
CA LYS A 180 4.18 12.21 19.72
C LYS A 180 5.29 12.64 20.68
N GLU A 181 5.12 12.49 21.98
CA GLU A 181 6.17 12.82 22.95
C GLU A 181 7.27 11.75 23.06
N ALA A 182 6.97 10.50 22.72
CA ALA A 182 7.94 9.40 22.79
C ALA A 182 9.00 9.39 21.65
N ASN A 183 8.87 10.22 20.62
CA ASN A 183 9.77 10.24 19.46
C ASN A 183 10.70 11.47 19.39
N VAL A 184 10.75 12.30 20.45
CA VAL A 184 11.60 13.51 20.54
C VAL A 184 12.65 13.39 21.66
N SER A 185 13.10 12.18 21.99
CA SER A 185 14.20 12.00 22.95
C SER A 185 15.09 10.81 22.60
N THR A 186 15.83 10.95 21.52
CA THR A 186 17.17 10.34 21.41
C THR A 186 18.17 11.46 21.51
N ASP A 187 18.48 11.79 22.76
CA ASP A 187 19.60 12.59 23.21
C ASP A 187 20.88 11.96 22.66
N VAL A 188 21.54 12.67 21.75
CA VAL A 188 22.85 12.32 21.23
C VAL A 188 23.85 12.66 22.32
N GLY A 189 24.25 11.63 23.07
CA GLY A 189 25.34 11.69 24.03
C GLY A 189 26.65 12.11 23.34
N ASP A 190 26.96 13.38 23.51
CA ASP A 190 28.23 14.04 23.23
C ASP A 190 29.35 13.38 24.03
N SER A 191 30.33 12.77 23.34
CA SER A 191 31.57 12.30 23.95
C SER A 191 32.73 12.80 23.10
N ALA A 192 33.26 13.94 23.53
CA ALA A 192 34.51 14.52 23.06
C ALA A 192 35.72 13.65 23.43
N GLU A 193 36.71 13.59 22.53
CA GLU A 193 38.11 14.01 22.73
C GLU A 193 39.03 13.32 21.71
N GLY A 194 39.75 14.11 20.88
CA GLY A 194 40.78 13.54 20.01
C GLY A 194 41.32 14.41 18.87
N ALA A 195 41.82 15.60 19.19
CA ALA A 195 42.95 16.32 18.57
C ALA A 195 43.27 16.24 17.04
N ALA A 196 43.37 17.46 16.46
CA ALA A 196 44.31 17.91 15.41
C ALA A 196 44.21 17.24 14.01
N THR A 197 44.15 17.95 12.88
CA THR A 197 45.12 18.96 12.40
C THR A 197 44.48 19.61 11.15
N ALA A 198 44.19 20.91 11.17
CA ALA A 198 44.78 21.96 10.33
C ALA A 198 44.78 21.80 8.79
N ILE A 199 44.44 22.93 8.16
CA ILE A 199 44.79 23.44 6.81
C ILE A 199 43.78 23.15 5.69
N ILE A 200 43.43 24.25 4.99
CA ILE A 200 42.96 24.45 3.60
C ILE A 200 41.68 25.30 3.63
N SER A 201 41.81 26.62 3.70
CA SER A 201 41.92 27.59 2.58
C SER A 201 40.56 28.18 2.23
N ASP A 202 40.47 29.50 2.44
CA ASP A 202 39.62 30.44 1.72
C ASP A 202 39.41 30.03 0.26
N GLU A 203 38.16 29.90 -0.17
CA GLU A 203 37.78 30.43 -1.48
C GLU A 203 36.32 30.88 -1.50
N LYS A 204 36.21 32.20 -1.51
CA LYS A 204 35.08 33.02 -1.88
C LYS A 204 34.66 32.70 -3.32
N SER A 205 33.43 32.24 -3.53
CA SER A 205 32.78 32.34 -4.84
C SER A 205 31.31 32.70 -4.70
N GLU A 206 31.05 33.98 -4.91
CA GLU A 206 29.76 34.52 -5.32
C GLU A 206 29.38 33.90 -6.68
N SER A 207 28.20 33.32 -6.81
CA SER A 207 27.60 33.07 -8.13
C SER A 207 26.07 33.20 -8.05
N GLU A 208 25.64 34.42 -8.33
CA GLU A 208 24.56 34.78 -9.25
C GLU A 208 23.32 33.87 -9.33
N THR A 209 22.25 34.40 -8.76
CA THR A 209 20.86 34.06 -9.05
C THR A 209 20.53 34.37 -10.52
N ASN A 210 20.51 33.36 -11.38
CA ASN A 210 19.89 33.45 -12.70
C ASN A 210 18.39 33.26 -12.60
N LYS A 211 17.68 34.38 -12.72
CA LYS A 211 16.23 34.51 -12.81
C LYS A 211 15.80 34.13 -14.23
N ALA A 212 15.44 32.88 -14.45
CA ALA A 212 14.87 32.44 -15.73
C ALA A 212 13.42 32.93 -15.85
N GLN A 213 13.18 33.83 -16.82
CA GLN A 213 11.85 34.14 -17.35
C GLN A 213 11.31 32.92 -18.11
N PRO A 214 10.05 32.50 -17.91
CA PRO A 214 9.35 31.73 -18.92
C PRO A 214 8.83 32.69 -20.00
N ASP A 215 9.31 32.45 -21.22
CA ASP A 215 8.86 33.07 -22.46
C ASP A 215 7.38 32.71 -22.70
N GLU A 216 6.51 33.72 -22.65
CA GLU A 216 5.19 33.65 -23.25
C GLU A 216 5.33 33.93 -24.74
N SER A 217 5.28 32.90 -25.60
CA SER A 217 4.87 33.12 -26.98
C SER A 217 4.46 31.88 -27.75
N SER A 218 3.30 32.00 -28.39
CA SER A 218 2.87 31.36 -29.64
C SER A 218 2.33 29.92 -29.52
N LYS A 219 1.03 29.65 -29.71
CA LYS A 219 0.08 29.92 -30.81
C LYS A 219 0.29 29.02 -32.05
N SER A 220 -0.47 27.92 -32.08
CA SER A 220 -1.05 27.23 -33.26
C SER A 220 -1.87 26.06 -32.72
N VAL A 221 -3.21 26.06 -32.74
CA VAL A 221 -4.10 25.78 -33.89
C VAL A 221 -3.56 24.64 -34.75
N GLU A 222 -4.08 23.43 -34.56
CA GLU A 222 -4.33 22.48 -35.66
C GLU A 222 -5.30 21.35 -35.24
N LYS A 223 -6.43 21.35 -35.95
CA LYS A 223 -7.26 20.22 -36.41
C LYS A 223 -7.69 19.14 -35.42
N GLU A 224 -8.99 19.22 -35.11
CA GLU A 224 -9.84 18.08 -34.79
C GLU A 224 -9.87 17.15 -36.01
N ASP A 225 -9.10 16.06 -35.98
CA ASP A 225 -9.35 14.90 -36.82
C ASP A 225 -10.35 13.99 -36.09
N GLU A 226 -11.53 13.90 -36.70
CA GLU A 226 -12.65 13.05 -36.35
C GLU A 226 -12.22 11.58 -36.42
N MET A 227 -11.80 11.04 -35.28
CA MET A 227 -11.38 9.64 -35.17
C MET A 227 -12.61 8.73 -35.15
N VAL A 228 -12.99 8.25 -36.33
CA VAL A 228 -13.97 7.18 -36.53
C VAL A 228 -13.50 5.93 -35.78
N PRO A 229 -14.28 5.35 -34.86
CA PRO A 229 -13.91 4.11 -34.18
C PRO A 229 -13.91 2.95 -35.20
N PRO A 230 -12.83 2.13 -35.26
CA PRO A 230 -12.83 0.95 -36.10
C PRO A 230 -13.87 -0.06 -35.58
N GLY A 231 -14.70 -0.53 -36.51
CA GLY A 231 -15.74 -1.53 -36.26
C GLY A 231 -15.18 -2.79 -35.62
N ILE A 232 -15.87 -3.24 -34.57
CA ILE A 232 -15.66 -4.52 -33.92
C ILE A 232 -16.05 -5.61 -34.93
N VAL A 233 -15.07 -6.15 -35.63
CA VAL A 233 -15.22 -7.40 -36.38
C VAL A 233 -15.09 -8.53 -35.37
N ALA A 234 -16.24 -9.07 -34.94
CA ALA A 234 -16.29 -10.32 -34.20
C ALA A 234 -15.73 -11.43 -35.10
N LYS A 235 -14.49 -11.85 -34.83
CA LYS A 235 -13.99 -13.14 -35.31
C LYS A 235 -14.55 -14.21 -34.38
N GLU A 236 -15.42 -15.03 -34.92
CA GLU A 236 -15.85 -16.29 -34.32
C GLU A 236 -14.62 -17.22 -34.33
N ASP A 237 -13.86 -17.22 -33.23
CA ASP A 237 -12.87 -18.27 -32.99
C ASP A 237 -13.61 -19.55 -32.62
N GLU A 238 -13.59 -20.48 -33.58
CA GLU A 238 -14.06 -21.84 -33.50
C GLU A 238 -13.30 -22.58 -32.38
N VAL A 239 -13.96 -22.73 -31.23
CA VAL A 239 -13.44 -23.51 -30.09
C VAL A 239 -13.47 -25.00 -30.46
N VAL A 240 -12.34 -25.51 -30.92
CA VAL A 240 -12.09 -26.95 -31.00
C VAL A 240 -11.85 -27.48 -29.57
N PRO A 241 -12.68 -28.40 -29.05
CA PRO A 241 -12.45 -28.96 -27.72
C PRO A 241 -11.18 -29.81 -27.69
N PRO A 242 -10.40 -29.81 -26.59
CA PRO A 242 -9.23 -30.64 -26.45
C PRO A 242 -9.63 -32.12 -26.47
N GLY A 243 -8.98 -32.87 -27.36
CA GLY A 243 -9.05 -34.32 -27.44
C GLY A 243 -8.65 -34.95 -26.11
N ILE A 244 -9.53 -35.81 -25.60
CA ILE A 244 -9.26 -36.66 -24.45
C ILE A 244 -8.36 -37.78 -24.96
N ASP A 245 -7.04 -37.60 -24.83
CA ASP A 245 -6.10 -38.67 -25.10
C ASP A 245 -6.28 -39.78 -24.05
N SER A 246 -6.65 -40.94 -24.55
CA SER A 246 -6.81 -42.17 -23.79
C SER A 246 -5.44 -42.66 -23.30
N PRO A 247 -5.27 -43.05 -22.03
CA PRO A 247 -4.06 -43.71 -21.59
C PRO A 247 -4.11 -45.18 -22.03
N ASP A 248 -3.64 -45.44 -23.25
CA ASP A 248 -3.46 -46.78 -23.77
C ASP A 248 -2.03 -47.27 -23.46
N THR A 249 -1.98 -48.37 -22.70
CA THR A 249 -0.97 -49.43 -22.76
C THR A 249 0.51 -49.06 -22.59
N MET A 250 1.03 -49.26 -21.37
CA MET A 250 2.39 -49.83 -21.18
C MET A 250 2.42 -50.81 -19.99
N MET A 251 2.05 -52.06 -20.25
CA MET A 251 2.55 -53.19 -19.48
C MET A 251 4.02 -53.43 -19.88
N LYS A 252 4.96 -53.08 -19.02
CA LYS A 252 6.34 -53.56 -19.10
C LYS A 252 6.50 -54.80 -18.21
N THR A 253 6.71 -55.91 -18.89
CA THR A 253 7.22 -57.19 -18.42
C THR A 253 8.42 -57.01 -17.50
N PHE A 254 8.31 -57.47 -16.26
CA PHE A 254 9.47 -57.79 -15.42
C PHE A 254 9.84 -59.26 -15.65
N GLN A 255 11.00 -59.49 -16.26
CA GLN A 255 11.76 -60.73 -16.10
C GLN A 255 12.83 -60.50 -15.04
N LYS A 256 12.78 -61.27 -13.95
CA LYS A 256 13.95 -61.91 -13.35
C LYS A 256 13.52 -63.02 -12.40
#